data_AF-A0A952ERK9-F1
#
_entry.id   AF-A0A952ERK9-F1
#
_cell.length_a   1.000
_cell.length_b   1.000
_cell.length_c   1.000
_cell.angle_alpha   90.00
_cell.angle_beta   90.00
_cell.angle_gamma   90.00
#
_symmetry.space_group_name_H-M   'P 1'
#
loop_
_entity.id
_entity.type
_entity.pdbx_description
1 polymer ?
#
loop_
_entity_poly.entity_id
_entity_poly.type
_entity_poly.pdbx_seq_one_letter_code
_entity_poly.pdbx_strand_id
1 'polypeptide(L)'
;MATTPETTTEVGHNGGHSPVFPPFDPSTFGPQLLWLAIIFGLLYLLMSRIALPRVEGILDARRAAHEGDLNEAARLRAETESAIASFEKALADAHAHAEDIGKQTRDRLNAEIIKKRAAFDAELTANLDAEEHTIAENQAKAMANVGEIASEATLAIVRQLSGITPGAGEAAAVVGRVLKN
;
A
#
# COMPACT_ATOMS: atom_id res chain seq x y z
N MET A 1 93.64 -82.63 20.89
CA MET A 1 92.89 -81.54 20.23
C MET A 1 93.08 -80.32 21.13
N ALA A 2 94.05 -79.44 20.86
CA ALA A 2 93.97 -78.35 19.88
C ALA A 2 92.73 -77.49 20.18
N THR A 3 92.78 -76.23 20.65
CA THR A 3 93.79 -75.14 20.62
C THR A 3 93.36 -74.10 21.69
N THR A 4 94.17 -73.76 22.71
CA THR A 4 95.07 -72.56 22.86
C THR A 4 94.39 -71.17 23.00
N PRO A 5 95.02 -70.20 23.72
CA PRO A 5 94.37 -69.33 24.70
C PRO A 5 94.51 -67.81 24.40
N GLU A 6 94.17 -67.00 25.42
CA GLU A 6 94.51 -65.58 25.65
C GLU A 6 93.65 -64.56 24.85
N THR A 7 93.07 -63.50 25.44
CA THR A 7 93.78 -62.44 26.16
C THR A 7 92.79 -61.60 26.96
N THR A 8 93.02 -61.50 28.27
CA THR A 8 92.47 -60.45 29.14
C THR A 8 93.31 -59.19 28.95
N THR A 9 92.67 -58.06 28.66
CA THR A 9 93.23 -56.74 28.93
C THR A 9 92.34 -56.06 29.96
N GLU A 10 92.74 -56.18 31.23
CA GLU A 10 92.38 -55.18 32.24
C GLU A 10 93.04 -53.86 31.87
N VAL A 11 92.23 -52.80 31.76
CA VAL A 11 92.73 -51.43 31.84
C VAL A 11 92.41 -50.92 33.25
N GLY A 12 93.48 -50.66 34.01
CA GLY A 12 93.45 -50.28 35.40
C GLY A 12 92.65 -49.01 35.68
N HIS A 13 91.89 -49.08 36.77
CA HIS A 13 91.29 -47.95 37.45
C HIS A 13 92.40 -47.09 38.07
N ASN A 14 92.52 -45.83 37.64
CA ASN A 14 93.28 -44.81 38.36
C ASN A 14 92.44 -43.54 38.48
N GLY A 15 92.02 -43.25 39.71
CA GLY A 15 91.76 -41.90 40.21
C GLY A 15 90.51 -41.16 39.73
N GLY A 16 89.50 -41.09 40.60
CA GLY A 16 88.64 -39.91 40.74
C GLY A 16 87.30 -39.93 40.00
N HIS A 17 86.22 -39.85 40.79
CA HIS A 17 84.83 -39.55 40.42
C HIS A 17 84.01 -40.70 39.81
N SER A 18 82.87 -40.99 40.43
CA SER A 18 81.87 -41.96 39.96
C SER A 18 81.50 -41.70 38.49
N PRO A 19 81.32 -42.75 37.66
CA PRO A 19 80.91 -42.55 36.28
C PRO A 19 79.50 -41.97 36.27
N VAL A 20 79.39 -40.67 36.04
CA VAL A 20 78.12 -40.01 35.74
C VAL A 20 77.50 -40.76 34.56
N PHE A 21 76.22 -41.14 34.66
CA PHE A 21 75.51 -41.80 33.58
C PHE A 21 75.74 -41.00 32.29
N PRO A 22 76.33 -41.59 31.22
CA PRO A 22 76.83 -40.83 30.08
C PRO A 22 75.88 -39.76 29.48
N PRO A 23 74.55 -39.94 29.41
CA PRO A 23 73.65 -38.89 28.92
C PRO A 23 73.34 -37.76 29.92
N PHE A 24 73.80 -37.84 31.18
CA PHE A 24 73.68 -36.79 32.19
C PHE A 24 75.02 -36.16 32.59
N ASP A 25 76.07 -36.29 31.77
CA ASP A 25 77.34 -35.61 31.99
C ASP A 25 77.20 -34.09 31.79
N PRO A 26 77.33 -33.27 32.86
CA PRO A 26 77.11 -31.83 32.81
C PRO A 26 78.13 -31.07 31.95
N SER A 27 79.26 -31.70 31.61
CA SER A 27 80.27 -31.09 30.72
C SER A 27 79.74 -30.88 29.28
N THR A 28 78.74 -31.66 28.86
CA THR A 28 78.14 -31.60 27.51
C THR A 28 76.96 -30.62 27.41
N PHE A 29 76.39 -30.20 28.55
CA PHE A 29 75.23 -29.32 28.56
C PHE A 29 75.54 -27.90 28.07
N GLY A 30 76.73 -27.37 28.30
CA GLY A 30 77.12 -26.03 27.84
C GLY A 30 76.99 -25.87 26.32
N PRO A 31 77.72 -26.70 25.52
CA PRO A 31 77.60 -26.69 24.06
C PRO A 31 76.19 -27.00 23.55
N GLN A 32 75.47 -27.94 24.19
CA GLN A 32 74.09 -28.29 23.81
C GLN A 32 73.13 -27.12 24.02
N LEU A 33 73.24 -26.40 25.14
CA LEU A 33 72.42 -25.23 25.45
C LEU A 33 72.77 -24.06 24.53
N LEU A 34 74.04 -23.85 24.20
CA LEU A 34 74.46 -22.85 23.23
C LEU A 34 73.85 -23.11 21.85
N TRP A 35 73.92 -24.35 21.36
CA TRP A 35 73.36 -24.70 20.06
C TRP A 35 71.83 -24.66 20.05
N LEU A 36 71.19 -25.11 21.14
CA LEU A 36 69.75 -24.96 21.36
C LEU A 36 69.35 -23.49 21.30
N ALA A 37 70.07 -22.59 21.97
CA ALA A 37 69.78 -21.17 21.98
C ALA A 37 69.93 -20.55 20.57
N ILE A 38 70.95 -20.95 19.81
CA ILE A 38 71.15 -20.49 18.43
C ILE A 38 69.99 -20.92 17.53
N ILE A 39 69.63 -22.21 17.52
CA ILE A 39 68.53 -22.74 16.69
C ILE A 39 67.19 -22.14 17.13
N PHE A 40 66.95 -22.08 18.45
CA PHE A 40 65.73 -21.52 19.00
C PHE A 40 65.59 -20.03 18.66
N GLY A 41 66.68 -19.26 18.75
CA GLY A 41 66.71 -17.85 18.35
C GLY A 41 66.44 -17.67 16.86
N LEU A 42 67.06 -18.48 16.00
CA LEU A 42 66.81 -18.46 14.56
C LEU A 42 65.35 -18.79 14.23
N LEU A 43 64.80 -19.84 14.84
CA LEU A 43 63.40 -20.24 14.68
C LEU A 43 62.44 -19.16 15.21
N TYR A 44 62.75 -18.55 16.35
CA TYR A 44 61.97 -17.46 16.93
C TYR A 44 61.92 -16.26 15.98
N LEU A 45 63.05 -15.85 15.40
CA LEU A 45 63.09 -14.76 14.42
C LEU A 45 62.29 -15.11 13.16
N LEU A 46 62.37 -16.35 12.67
CA LEU A 46 61.58 -16.81 11.53
C LEU A 46 60.06 -16.76 11.83
N MET A 47 59.65 -17.23 13.01
CA MET A 47 58.26 -17.18 13.47
C MET A 47 57.77 -15.75 13.65
N SER A 48 58.55 -14.92 14.33
CA SER A 48 58.25 -13.52 14.57
C SER A 48 58.09 -12.75 13.26
N ARG A 49 58.97 -12.99 12.28
CA ARG A 49 59.02 -12.18 11.07
C ARG A 49 58.14 -12.67 9.93
N ILE A 50 57.71 -13.94 9.94
CA ILE A 50 56.97 -14.56 8.83
C ILE A 50 55.64 -15.17 9.27
N ALA A 51 55.61 -15.97 10.33
CA ALA A 51 54.38 -16.68 10.72
C ALA A 51 53.38 -15.78 11.43
N LEU A 52 53.83 -14.99 12.41
CA LEU A 52 52.96 -14.03 13.10
C LEU A 52 52.30 -13.03 12.14
N PRO A 53 53.02 -12.33 11.24
CA PRO A 53 52.38 -11.38 10.33
C PRO A 53 51.42 -12.05 9.34
N ARG A 54 51.64 -13.32 8.97
CA ARG A 54 50.68 -14.07 8.13
C ARG A 54 49.40 -14.40 8.87
N VAL A 55 49.49 -14.80 10.14
CA VAL A 55 48.32 -15.09 10.96
C VAL A 55 47.53 -13.82 11.27
N GLU A 56 48.24 -12.72 11.58
CA GLU A 56 47.65 -11.40 11.80
C GLU A 56 46.87 -10.93 10.57
N GLY A 57 47.47 -10.99 9.37
CA GLY A 57 46.79 -10.60 8.13
C GLY A 57 45.53 -11.43 7.83
N ILE A 58 45.51 -12.73 8.16
CA ILE A 58 44.31 -13.56 8.00
C ILE A 58 43.23 -13.18 9.01
N LEU A 59 43.62 -12.92 10.25
CA LEU A 59 42.70 -12.51 11.29
C LEU A 59 42.06 -11.15 10.97
N ASP A 60 42.86 -10.20 10.51
CA ASP A 60 42.40 -8.87 10.10
C ASP A 60 41.50 -8.95 8.87
N ALA A 61 41.85 -9.76 7.87
CA ALA A 61 40.99 -9.97 6.71
C ALA A 61 39.61 -10.54 7.10
N ARG A 62 39.57 -11.48 8.05
CA ARG A 62 38.30 -12.01 8.57
C ARG A 62 37.53 -10.96 9.36
N ARG A 63 38.19 -10.19 10.22
CA ARG A 63 37.56 -9.10 10.96
C ARG A 63 36.95 -8.06 10.02
N ALA A 64 37.72 -7.63 9.02
CA ALA A 64 37.26 -6.70 8.01
C ALA A 64 36.07 -7.25 7.19
N ALA A 65 36.09 -8.53 6.83
CA ALA A 65 34.97 -9.17 6.16
C ALA A 65 33.71 -9.19 7.06
N HIS A 66 33.83 -9.59 8.33
CA HIS A 66 32.72 -9.59 9.27
C HIS A 66 32.16 -8.18 9.52
N GLU A 67 33.01 -7.18 9.70
CA GLU A 67 32.59 -5.79 9.85
C GLU A 67 31.91 -5.27 8.58
N GLY A 68 32.43 -5.62 7.40
CA GLY A 68 31.80 -5.32 6.11
C GLY A 68 30.42 -5.92 5.99
N ASP A 69 30.27 -7.21 6.31
CA ASP A 69 28.99 -7.93 6.26
C ASP A 69 27.97 -7.34 7.26
N LEU A 70 28.41 -6.99 8.47
CA LEU A 70 27.54 -6.36 9.48
C LEU A 70 27.09 -4.96 9.04
N ASN A 71 27.99 -4.17 8.47
CA ASN A 71 27.66 -2.84 7.96
C ASN A 71 26.68 -2.93 6.79
N GLU A 72 26.89 -3.89 5.88
CA GLU A 72 25.98 -4.10 4.75
C GLU A 72 24.61 -4.61 5.21
N ALA A 73 24.57 -5.54 6.16
CA ALA A 73 23.33 -5.99 6.77
C ALA A 73 22.59 -4.85 7.47
N ALA A 74 23.30 -3.97 8.18
CA ALA A 74 22.71 -2.79 8.82
C ALA A 74 22.16 -1.80 7.77
N ARG A 75 22.89 -1.57 6.67
CA ARG A 75 22.46 -0.72 5.56
C ARG A 75 21.20 -1.25 4.91
N LEU A 76 21.18 -2.54 4.54
CA LEU A 76 20.01 -3.19 3.94
C LEU A 76 18.81 -3.19 4.87
N ARG A 77 19.03 -3.38 6.19
CA ARG A 77 17.96 -3.28 7.19
C ARG A 77 17.38 -1.87 7.25
N ALA A 78 18.22 -0.84 7.27
CA ALA A 78 17.76 0.56 7.29
C ALA A 78 16.99 0.94 6.01
N GLU A 79 17.47 0.48 4.85
CA GLU A 79 16.78 0.68 3.58
C GLU A 79 15.41 -0.02 3.55
N THR A 80 15.35 -1.26 4.04
CA THR A 80 14.09 -2.02 4.14
C THR A 80 13.10 -1.35 5.09
N GLU A 81 13.55 -0.90 6.27
CA GLU A 81 12.71 -0.20 7.23
C GLU A 81 12.16 1.11 6.65
N SER A 82 13.01 1.87 5.95
CA SER A 82 12.59 3.08 5.24
C SER A 82 11.58 2.78 4.14
N ALA A 83 11.78 1.70 3.38
CA ALA A 83 10.86 1.27 2.33
C ALA A 83 9.50 0.85 2.92
N ILE A 84 9.50 0.07 4.00
CA ILE A 84 8.27 -0.32 4.73
C ILE A 84 7.53 0.93 5.22
N ALA A 85 8.21 1.84 5.90
CA ALA A 85 7.59 3.07 6.39
C ALA A 85 6.99 3.92 5.26
N SER A 86 7.68 4.02 4.12
CA SER A 86 7.16 4.74 2.95
C SER A 86 5.95 4.05 2.32
N PHE A 87 5.93 2.72 2.30
CA PHE A 87 4.85 1.92 1.76
C PHE A 87 3.60 1.99 2.65
N GLU A 88 3.77 1.86 3.98
CA GLU A 88 2.69 2.02 4.95
C GLU A 88 2.08 3.41 4.88
N LYS A 89 2.91 4.45 4.76
CA LYS A 89 2.44 5.83 4.55
C LYS A 89 1.66 5.97 3.25
N ALA A 90 2.18 5.46 2.13
CA ALA A 90 1.49 5.52 0.85
C ALA A 90 0.15 4.78 0.88
N LEU A 91 0.07 3.66 1.60
CA LEU A 91 -1.17 2.92 1.79
C LEU A 91 -2.18 3.71 2.62
N ALA A 92 -1.75 4.32 3.74
CA ALA A 92 -2.60 5.17 4.57
C ALA A 92 -3.12 6.40 3.79
N ASP A 93 -2.25 7.07 3.03
CA ASP A 93 -2.61 8.22 2.20
C ASP A 93 -3.61 7.81 1.10
N ALA A 94 -3.41 6.64 0.46
CA ALA A 94 -4.32 6.12 -0.54
C ALA A 94 -5.71 5.79 0.03
N HIS A 95 -5.77 5.18 1.22
CA HIS A 95 -7.03 4.94 1.92
C HIS A 95 -7.75 6.24 2.27
N ALA A 96 -7.04 7.22 2.83
CA ALA A 96 -7.60 8.53 3.15
C ALA A 96 -8.15 9.24 1.90
N HIS A 97 -7.41 9.20 0.79
CA HIS A 97 -7.87 9.74 -0.49
C HIS A 97 -9.10 9.02 -1.04
N ALA A 98 -9.17 7.69 -0.93
CA ALA A 98 -10.34 6.94 -1.38
C ALA A 98 -11.59 7.29 -0.55
N GLU A 99 -11.45 7.44 0.77
CA GLU A 99 -12.54 7.86 1.65
C GLU A 99 -13.01 9.28 1.33
N ASP A 100 -12.08 10.22 1.10
CA ASP A 100 -12.38 11.60 0.73
C ASP A 100 -13.11 11.67 -0.62
N ILE A 101 -12.62 10.96 -1.65
CA ILE A 101 -13.30 10.86 -2.95
C ILE A 101 -14.72 10.28 -2.78
N GLY A 102 -14.86 9.23 -1.97
CA GLY A 102 -16.15 8.61 -1.68
C GLY A 102 -17.14 9.59 -1.03
N LYS A 103 -16.66 10.37 -0.06
CA LYS A 103 -17.46 11.41 0.60
C LYS A 103 -17.84 12.53 -0.35
N GLN A 104 -16.87 13.12 -1.06
CA GLN A 104 -17.11 14.19 -2.02
C GLN A 104 -18.08 13.77 -3.13
N THR A 105 -17.96 12.53 -3.60
CA THR A 105 -18.87 11.99 -4.64
C THR A 105 -20.29 11.85 -4.11
N ARG A 106 -20.47 11.34 -2.89
CA ARG A 106 -21.79 11.26 -2.24
C ARG A 106 -22.40 12.63 -2.03
N ASP A 107 -21.63 13.59 -1.53
CA ASP A 107 -22.09 14.95 -1.29
C ASP A 107 -22.49 15.65 -2.60
N ARG A 108 -21.67 15.54 -3.65
CA ARG A 108 -21.99 16.06 -4.99
C ARG A 108 -23.23 15.41 -5.56
N LEU A 109 -23.36 14.08 -5.49
CA LEU A 109 -24.50 13.37 -6.04
C LEU A 109 -25.79 13.74 -5.30
N ASN A 110 -25.74 13.87 -3.97
CA ASN A 110 -26.89 14.32 -3.18
C ASN A 110 -27.31 15.73 -3.59
N ALA A 111 -26.36 16.66 -3.77
CA ALA A 111 -26.64 18.01 -4.23
C ALA A 111 -27.28 18.02 -5.63
N GLU A 112 -26.76 17.20 -6.56
CA GLU A 112 -27.32 17.04 -7.91
C GLU A 112 -28.73 16.44 -7.89
N ILE A 113 -28.98 15.43 -7.03
CA ILE A 113 -30.32 14.84 -6.86
C ILE A 113 -31.31 15.87 -6.34
N ILE A 114 -30.95 16.64 -5.32
CA ILE A 114 -31.81 17.71 -4.77
C ILE A 114 -32.11 18.74 -5.86
N LYS A 115 -31.10 19.18 -6.61
CA LYS A 115 -31.27 20.14 -7.71
C LYS A 115 -32.17 19.60 -8.81
N LYS A 116 -31.98 18.35 -9.24
CA LYS A 116 -32.81 17.72 -10.27
C LYS A 116 -34.25 17.50 -9.81
N ARG A 117 -34.44 17.08 -8.55
CA ARG A 117 -35.79 16.97 -7.96
C ARG A 117 -36.50 18.31 -7.96
N ALA A 118 -35.86 19.36 -7.44
CA ALA A 118 -36.45 20.70 -7.42
C ALA A 118 -36.78 21.23 -8.83
N ALA A 119 -35.93 20.98 -9.82
CA ALA A 119 -36.19 21.36 -11.21
C ALA A 119 -37.36 20.56 -11.81
N PHE A 120 -37.41 19.25 -11.57
CA PHE A 120 -38.48 18.38 -12.04
C PHE A 120 -39.82 18.74 -11.39
N ASP A 121 -39.83 18.99 -10.08
CA ASP A 121 -41.03 19.41 -9.35
C ASP A 121 -41.56 20.74 -9.90
N ALA A 122 -40.68 21.71 -10.18
CA ALA A 122 -41.06 22.98 -10.78
C ALA A 122 -41.63 22.83 -12.21
N GLU A 123 -41.02 21.96 -13.03
CA GLU A 123 -41.52 21.65 -14.38
C GLU A 123 -42.88 20.95 -14.31
N LEU A 124 -43.05 20.02 -13.37
CA LEU A 124 -44.32 19.33 -13.16
C LEU A 124 -45.43 20.30 -12.75
N THR A 125 -45.15 21.22 -11.82
CA THR A 125 -46.13 22.26 -11.43
C THR A 125 -46.49 23.15 -12.62
N ALA A 126 -45.51 23.61 -13.40
CA ALA A 126 -45.78 24.44 -14.57
C ALA A 126 -46.64 23.71 -15.63
N ASN A 127 -46.39 22.42 -15.85
CA ASN A 127 -47.21 21.60 -16.76
C ASN A 127 -48.62 21.40 -16.23
N LEU A 128 -48.78 21.15 -14.92
CA LEU A 128 -50.11 21.05 -14.30
C LEU A 128 -50.91 22.35 -14.45
N ASP A 129 -50.29 23.50 -14.18
CA ASP A 129 -50.94 24.81 -14.33
C ASP A 129 -51.36 25.07 -15.79
N ALA A 130 -50.51 24.71 -16.77
CA ALA A 130 -50.80 24.87 -18.18
C ALA A 130 -51.95 23.97 -18.67
N GLU A 131 -51.98 22.71 -18.21
CA GLU A 131 -53.06 21.78 -18.50
C GLU A 131 -54.37 22.19 -17.81
N GLU A 132 -54.32 22.69 -16.57
CA GLU A 132 -55.49 23.24 -15.89
C GLU A 132 -56.09 24.43 -16.66
N HIS A 133 -55.25 25.33 -17.18
CA HIS A 133 -55.71 26.42 -18.04
C HIS A 133 -56.36 25.91 -19.33
N THR A 134 -55.75 24.91 -19.96
CA THR A 134 -56.27 24.30 -21.20
C THR A 134 -57.61 23.61 -20.96
N ILE A 135 -57.75 22.89 -19.85
CA ILE A 135 -59.02 22.26 -19.44
C ILE A 135 -60.09 23.33 -19.20
N ALA A 136 -59.77 24.41 -18.47
CA ALA A 136 -60.70 25.50 -18.19
C ALA A 136 -61.17 26.18 -19.48
N GLU A 137 -60.25 26.45 -20.43
CA GLU A 137 -60.60 26.98 -21.75
C GLU A 137 -61.51 26.04 -22.53
N ASN A 138 -61.19 24.75 -22.57
CA ASN A 138 -61.97 23.75 -23.30
C ASN A 138 -63.36 23.59 -22.68
N GLN A 139 -63.47 23.63 -21.35
CA GLN A 139 -64.74 23.64 -20.64
C GLN A 139 -65.56 24.89 -21.01
N ALA A 140 -64.95 26.08 -21.03
CA ALA A 140 -65.63 27.31 -21.42
C ALA A 140 -66.12 27.26 -22.88
N LYS A 141 -65.29 26.79 -23.81
CA LYS A 141 -65.66 26.60 -25.23
C LYS A 141 -66.81 25.59 -25.38
N ALA A 142 -66.74 24.46 -24.69
CA ALA A 142 -67.80 23.45 -24.72
C ALA A 142 -69.13 23.99 -24.18
N MET A 143 -69.12 24.73 -23.07
CA MET A 143 -70.32 25.36 -22.51
C MET A 143 -70.89 26.45 -23.42
N ALA A 144 -70.04 27.23 -24.09
CA ALA A 144 -70.49 28.21 -25.08
C ALA A 144 -71.20 27.54 -26.26
N ASN A 145 -70.60 26.48 -26.83
CA ASN A 145 -71.20 25.72 -27.93
C ASN A 145 -72.56 25.11 -27.52
N VAL A 146 -72.69 24.59 -26.30
CA VAL A 146 -73.98 24.10 -25.79
C VAL A 146 -75.03 25.22 -25.73
N GLY A 147 -74.64 26.42 -25.29
CA GLY A 147 -75.50 27.60 -25.26
C GLY A 147 -75.96 28.04 -26.65
N GLU A 148 -75.06 28.01 -27.64
CA GLU A 148 -75.38 28.30 -29.05
C GLU A 148 -76.38 27.28 -29.61
N ILE A 149 -76.09 25.98 -29.48
CA ILE A 149 -76.97 24.89 -29.95
C ILE A 149 -78.36 24.97 -29.29
N ALA A 150 -78.41 25.24 -27.98
CA ALA A 150 -79.68 25.39 -27.26
C ALA A 150 -80.48 26.61 -27.75
N SER A 151 -79.81 27.71 -28.07
CA SER A 151 -80.44 28.92 -28.62
C SER A 151 -80.98 28.67 -30.03
N GLU A 152 -80.20 28.02 -30.89
CA GLU A 152 -80.63 27.62 -32.24
C GLU A 152 -81.82 26.65 -32.19
N ALA A 153 -81.76 25.62 -31.34
CA ALA A 153 -82.87 24.68 -31.15
C ALA A 153 -84.14 25.39 -30.64
N THR A 154 -84.01 26.32 -29.71
CA THR A 154 -85.14 27.12 -29.19
C THR A 154 -85.76 27.97 -30.31
N LEU A 155 -84.95 28.65 -31.12
CA LEU A 155 -85.43 29.43 -32.26
C LEU A 155 -86.17 28.55 -33.28
N ALA A 156 -85.62 27.36 -33.58
CA ALA A 156 -86.23 26.41 -34.50
C ALA A 156 -87.60 25.92 -33.98
N ILE A 157 -87.68 25.53 -32.70
CA ILE A 157 -88.92 25.08 -32.07
C ILE A 157 -89.97 26.20 -32.04
N VAL A 158 -89.60 27.42 -31.64
CA VAL A 158 -90.55 28.55 -31.56
C VAL A 158 -91.07 28.94 -32.95
N ARG A 159 -90.21 28.97 -33.97
CA ARG A 159 -90.65 29.17 -35.37
C ARG A 159 -91.66 28.11 -35.80
N GLN A 160 -91.39 26.84 -35.50
CA GLN A 160 -92.26 25.73 -35.88
C GLN A 160 -93.63 25.78 -35.17
N LEU A 161 -93.67 26.20 -33.90
CA LEU A 161 -94.89 26.15 -33.08
C LEU A 161 -95.76 27.42 -33.19
N SER A 162 -95.13 28.60 -33.34
CA SER A 162 -95.84 29.89 -33.30
C SER A 162 -95.97 30.57 -34.67
N GLY A 163 -95.20 30.14 -35.67
CA GLY A 163 -95.13 30.80 -36.99
C GLY A 163 -94.45 32.18 -36.98
N ILE A 164 -94.02 32.67 -35.81
CA ILE A 164 -93.31 33.93 -35.62
C ILE A 164 -91.81 33.64 -35.53
N THR A 165 -90.97 34.49 -36.12
CA THR A 165 -89.52 34.44 -35.95
C THR A 165 -89.12 35.34 -34.78
N PRO A 166 -88.69 34.79 -33.62
CA PRO A 166 -88.14 35.61 -32.54
C PRO A 166 -86.81 36.23 -32.96
N GLY A 167 -86.47 37.38 -32.39
CA GLY A 167 -85.14 37.96 -32.57
C GLY A 167 -84.07 37.07 -31.93
N ALA A 168 -82.96 36.81 -32.63
CA ALA A 168 -81.90 35.92 -32.16
C ALA A 168 -81.35 36.30 -30.77
N GLY A 169 -81.30 37.61 -30.45
CA GLY A 169 -80.87 38.10 -29.13
C GLY A 169 -81.83 37.78 -27.98
N GLU A 170 -83.12 37.62 -28.25
CA GLU A 170 -84.14 37.35 -27.22
C GLU A 170 -84.14 35.87 -26.82
N ALA A 171 -83.96 34.96 -27.79
CA ALA A 171 -83.79 33.53 -27.53
C ALA A 171 -82.50 33.23 -26.73
N ALA A 172 -81.38 33.85 -27.10
CA ALA A 172 -80.13 33.74 -26.36
C ALA A 172 -80.25 34.25 -24.91
N ALA A 173 -80.99 35.34 -24.69
CA ALA A 173 -81.21 35.91 -23.36
C ALA A 173 -82.09 35.02 -22.45
N VAL A 174 -83.04 34.26 -23.01
CA VAL A 174 -83.86 33.29 -22.25
C VAL A 174 -83.04 32.05 -21.91
N VAL A 175 -82.32 31.48 -22.88
CA VAL A 175 -81.43 30.32 -22.65
C VAL A 175 -80.36 30.64 -21.60
N GLY A 176 -79.71 31.80 -21.70
CA GLY A 176 -78.73 32.24 -20.71
C GLY A 176 -79.29 32.45 -19.30
N ARG A 177 -80.59 32.73 -19.16
CA ARG A 177 -81.28 32.86 -17.86
C ARG A 177 -81.59 31.49 -17.25
N VAL A 178 -81.91 30.50 -18.08
CA VAL A 178 -82.17 29.11 -17.66
C VAL A 178 -80.87 28.39 -17.30
N LEU A 179 -79.78 28.61 -18.05
CA LEU A 179 -78.47 28.01 -17.77
C LEU A 179 -77.77 28.59 -16.51
N LYS A 180 -78.24 29.72 -15.99
CA LYS A 180 -77.71 30.37 -14.77
C LYS A 180 -78.43 29.95 -13.48
N ASN A 181 -79.58 29.27 -13.57
CA ASN A 181 -80.29 28.67 -12.44
C ASN A 181 -79.81 27.23 -12.21
#